data_AF-A0A0J9WUB9-F1
#
_entry.id   AF-A0A0J9WUB9-F1
#
_cell.length_a   1.000
_cell.length_b   1.000
_cell.length_c   1.000
_cell.angle_alpha   90.00
_cell.angle_beta   90.00
_cell.angle_gamma   90.00
#
_symmetry.space_group_name_H-M   'P 1'
#
loop_
_entity.id
_entity.type
_entity.pdbx_description
1 polymer ?
#
loop_
_entity_poly.entity_id
_entity_poly.type
_entity_poly.pdbx_seq_one_letter_code
_entity_poly.pdbx_strand_id
1 'polypeptide(L)'
;MLALPKVLFSHSGEVRAAIILRTLKSFGITTKLGYHTGDNATSNDILLIGLFRSLKLEFGIDYDPITHRIRCLDHILNLALQAFLLATSKEALKAALAAIEETEDTDPYELFSAYLKLHNLAAWLRNSSIHHDRWIEAVGITLGIDNDTRWSSWYHLIKRTTRKEREIKDFIDKHPECDNFRLNCVEWDALKRTEGFLSVFASGTLWVEGSEASLSQCLTLMDAILTYFEDQKVLYKSGLEKDLRMVHSIEMGWFILDKYYALVESTPVYAAAMLRGIEKRKHCLLQNWPEEWHQKTIDAAYSI
;
A
#
# COMPACT_ATOMS: atom_id res chain seq x y z
N MET A 1 4.71 -16.49 -17.49
CA MET A 1 3.35 -16.82 -17.02
C MET A 1 3.08 -18.29 -17.29
N LEU A 2 2.71 -19.10 -16.27
CA LEU A 2 2.57 -20.56 -16.42
C LEU A 2 1.12 -21.02 -16.65
N ALA A 3 0.14 -20.49 -15.91
CA ALA A 3 -1.27 -20.83 -16.08
C ALA A 3 -2.21 -19.74 -15.50
N LEU A 4 -3.45 -19.69 -15.99
CA LEU A 4 -4.58 -18.93 -15.41
C LEU A 4 -5.79 -19.86 -15.20
N PRO A 5 -5.74 -20.75 -14.19
CA PRO A 5 -6.84 -21.68 -13.95
C PRO A 5 -8.06 -20.93 -13.43
N LYS A 6 -9.23 -21.20 -14.03
CA LYS A 6 -10.51 -20.72 -13.51
C LYS A 6 -10.83 -21.45 -12.20
N VAL A 7 -10.89 -20.72 -11.09
CA VAL A 7 -11.36 -21.25 -9.81
C VAL A 7 -12.88 -21.26 -9.84
N LEU A 8 -13.49 -22.45 -9.70
CA LEU A 8 -14.94 -22.61 -9.65
C LEU A 8 -15.38 -22.82 -8.19
N PHE A 9 -16.52 -22.22 -7.84
CA PHE A 9 -17.17 -22.35 -6.53
C PHE A 9 -16.41 -21.68 -5.37
N SER A 10 -15.49 -22.39 -4.72
CA SER A 10 -14.84 -21.93 -3.49
C SER A 10 -13.45 -21.36 -3.75
N HIS A 11 -13.18 -20.19 -3.16
CA HIS A 11 -11.87 -19.53 -3.18
C HIS A 11 -11.02 -19.82 -1.92
N SER A 12 -11.32 -20.90 -1.19
CA SER A 12 -10.56 -21.27 0.00
C SER A 12 -9.08 -21.54 -0.32
N GLY A 13 -8.23 -21.51 0.71
CA GLY A 13 -6.80 -21.77 0.54
C GLY A 13 -6.54 -23.18 0.00
N GLU A 14 -7.31 -24.16 0.46
CA GLU A 14 -7.18 -25.58 0.10
C GLU A 14 -7.52 -25.84 -1.36
N VAL A 15 -8.60 -25.24 -1.88
CA VAL A 15 -8.97 -25.36 -3.30
C VAL A 15 -7.87 -24.77 -4.17
N ARG A 16 -7.35 -23.60 -3.79
CA ARG A 16 -6.25 -22.96 -4.53
C ARG A 16 -4.96 -23.79 -4.47
N ALA A 17 -4.66 -24.41 -3.33
CA ALA A 17 -3.52 -25.31 -3.19
C ALA A 17 -3.60 -26.49 -4.16
N ALA A 18 -4.75 -27.14 -4.27
CA ALA A 18 -4.96 -28.25 -5.20
C ALA A 18 -4.81 -27.82 -6.67
N ILE A 19 -5.29 -26.63 -7.02
CA ILE A 19 -5.16 -26.05 -8.37
C ILE A 19 -3.69 -25.75 -8.70
N ILE A 20 -2.96 -25.13 -7.78
CA ILE A 20 -1.52 -24.85 -7.94
C ILE A 20 -0.77 -26.17 -8.09
N LEU A 21 -1.03 -27.16 -7.24
CA LEU A 21 -0.38 -28.46 -7.31
C LEU A 21 -0.61 -29.16 -8.66
N ARG A 22 -1.84 -29.12 -9.19
CA ARG A 22 -2.15 -29.67 -10.53
C ARG A 22 -1.33 -28.96 -11.61
N THR A 23 -1.17 -27.65 -11.50
CA THR A 23 -0.35 -26.86 -12.42
C THR A 23 1.13 -27.24 -12.30
N LEU A 24 1.67 -27.35 -11.08
CA LEU A 24 3.06 -27.77 -10.88
C LEU A 24 3.33 -29.17 -11.47
N LYS A 25 2.37 -30.10 -11.31
CA LYS A 25 2.43 -31.44 -11.91
C LYS A 25 2.41 -31.40 -13.43
N SER A 26 1.50 -30.64 -14.05
CA SER A 26 1.39 -30.58 -15.51
C SER A 26 2.65 -30.02 -16.18
N PHE A 27 3.40 -29.17 -15.48
CA PHE A 27 4.67 -28.61 -15.98
C PHE A 27 5.92 -29.37 -15.49
N GLY A 28 5.77 -30.41 -14.65
CA GLY A 28 6.91 -31.19 -14.15
C GLY A 28 7.86 -30.40 -13.23
N ILE A 29 7.34 -29.42 -12.50
CA ILE A 29 8.14 -28.49 -11.66
C ILE A 29 7.84 -28.62 -10.16
N THR A 30 7.21 -29.71 -9.72
CA THR A 30 6.85 -29.95 -8.30
C THR A 30 8.06 -29.92 -7.37
N THR A 31 9.24 -30.33 -7.86
CA THR A 31 10.52 -30.33 -7.13
C THR A 31 11.34 -29.04 -7.30
N LYS A 32 10.85 -28.07 -8.06
CA LYS A 32 11.56 -26.83 -8.41
C LYS A 32 10.88 -25.58 -7.83
N LEU A 33 10.09 -25.76 -6.78
CA LEU A 33 9.40 -24.65 -6.14
C LEU A 33 10.38 -23.85 -5.27
N GLY A 34 10.48 -22.56 -5.55
CA GLY A 34 11.25 -21.61 -4.74
C GLY A 34 10.37 -21.01 -3.66
N TYR A 35 9.89 -19.78 -3.89
CA TYR A 35 9.08 -19.03 -2.93
C TYR A 35 7.69 -18.71 -3.48
N HIS A 36 6.74 -18.45 -2.59
CA HIS A 36 5.39 -18.07 -2.95
C HIS A 36 5.09 -16.61 -2.56
N THR A 37 4.93 -15.77 -3.58
CA THR A 37 4.50 -14.37 -3.45
C THR A 37 3.00 -14.25 -3.67
N GLY A 38 2.30 -13.53 -2.79
CA GLY A 38 0.87 -13.22 -2.95
C GLY A 38 0.42 -12.10 -1.99
N ASP A 39 -0.84 -11.68 -2.10
CA ASP A 39 -1.46 -10.70 -1.20
C ASP A 39 -1.46 -11.18 0.27
N ASN A 40 -1.70 -10.31 1.24
CA ASN A 40 -1.58 -10.67 2.66
C ASN A 40 -2.84 -11.29 3.27
N ALA A 41 -3.75 -11.81 2.45
CA ALA A 41 -4.92 -12.52 2.95
C ALA A 41 -4.50 -13.81 3.68
N THR A 42 -5.09 -14.07 4.85
CA THR A 42 -4.85 -15.28 5.66
C THR A 42 -5.10 -16.57 4.89
N SER A 43 -5.96 -16.51 3.87
CA SER A 43 -6.29 -17.63 3.01
C SER A 43 -5.09 -18.13 2.18
N ASN A 44 -4.07 -17.30 1.97
CA ASN A 44 -2.80 -17.72 1.35
C ASN A 44 -1.90 -18.50 2.32
N ASP A 45 -2.02 -18.26 3.62
CA ASP A 45 -1.30 -19.05 4.62
C ASP A 45 -1.87 -20.49 4.66
N ILE A 46 -3.21 -20.61 4.61
CA ILE A 46 -3.91 -21.90 4.47
C ILE A 46 -3.52 -22.62 3.16
N LEU A 47 -3.43 -21.87 2.06
CA LEU A 47 -3.00 -22.38 0.76
C LEU A 47 -1.62 -23.03 0.85
N LEU A 48 -0.64 -22.34 1.45
CA LEU A 48 0.71 -22.88 1.57
C LEU A 48 0.79 -24.11 2.45
N ILE A 49 0.07 -24.12 3.57
CA ILE A 49 -0.03 -25.30 4.44
C ILE A 49 -0.57 -26.50 3.65
N GLY A 50 -1.65 -26.31 2.87
CA GLY A 50 -2.24 -27.38 2.06
C GLY A 50 -1.33 -27.85 0.93
N LEU A 51 -0.67 -26.90 0.24
CA LEU A 51 0.23 -27.19 -0.88
C LEU A 51 1.45 -27.99 -0.40
N PHE A 52 2.11 -27.54 0.66
CA PHE A 52 3.35 -28.16 1.15
C PHE A 52 3.09 -29.50 1.83
N ARG A 53 1.94 -29.65 2.50
CA ARG A 53 1.49 -30.97 2.96
C ARG A 53 1.36 -31.96 1.80
N SER A 54 0.78 -31.53 0.69
CA SER A 54 0.62 -32.38 -0.50
C SER A 54 1.97 -32.70 -1.15
N LEU A 55 2.89 -31.73 -1.23
CA LEU A 55 4.25 -31.94 -1.75
C LEU A 55 5.05 -32.93 -0.88
N LYS A 56 4.91 -32.84 0.45
CA LYS A 56 5.55 -33.78 1.37
C LYS A 56 5.03 -35.20 1.22
N LEU A 57 3.71 -35.36 1.14
CA LEU A 57 3.06 -36.68 1.00
C LEU A 57 3.35 -37.33 -0.35
N GLU A 58 3.29 -36.57 -1.45
CA GLU A 58 3.40 -37.13 -2.81
C GLU A 58 4.84 -37.20 -3.35
N PHE A 59 5.71 -36.29 -2.91
CA PHE A 59 7.05 -36.13 -3.48
C PHE A 59 8.18 -36.17 -2.43
N GLY A 60 7.85 -36.31 -1.14
CA GLY A 60 8.84 -36.32 -0.06
C GLY A 60 9.54 -34.98 0.16
N ILE A 61 9.00 -33.87 -0.35
CA ILE A 61 9.60 -32.54 -0.25
C ILE A 61 9.09 -31.84 1.00
N ASP A 62 10.01 -31.47 1.90
CA ASP A 62 9.68 -30.78 3.14
C ASP A 62 9.96 -29.27 2.99
N TYR A 63 8.90 -28.50 2.79
CA TYR A 63 8.94 -27.05 2.82
C TYR A 63 8.22 -26.54 4.05
N ASP A 64 8.81 -25.54 4.71
CA ASP A 64 8.12 -24.79 5.75
C ASP A 64 7.29 -23.65 5.12
N PRO A 65 5.95 -23.64 5.32
CA PRO A 65 5.05 -22.60 4.81
C PRO A 65 5.43 -21.17 5.21
N ILE A 66 6.08 -21.00 6.37
CA ILE A 66 6.44 -19.67 6.89
C ILE A 66 7.65 -19.14 6.14
N THR A 67 8.75 -19.90 6.09
CA THR A 67 10.00 -19.45 5.47
C THR A 67 9.94 -19.28 3.95
N HIS A 68 8.95 -19.88 3.27
CA HIS A 68 8.78 -19.77 1.81
C HIS A 68 7.69 -18.77 1.40
N ARG A 69 7.20 -17.96 2.34
CA ARG A 69 6.12 -16.99 2.12
C ARG A 69 6.66 -15.58 1.89
N ILE A 70 6.62 -15.13 0.64
CA ILE A 70 6.87 -13.72 0.31
C ILE A 70 5.55 -12.96 0.36
N ARG A 71 5.56 -11.82 1.04
CA ARG A 71 4.40 -10.93 1.17
C ARG A 71 4.48 -9.84 0.10
N CYS A 72 3.37 -9.60 -0.59
CA CYS A 72 3.29 -8.58 -1.64
C CYS A 72 3.44 -7.18 -1.03
N LEU A 73 4.45 -6.43 -1.47
CA LEU A 73 4.75 -5.08 -0.98
C LEU A 73 3.62 -4.10 -1.26
N ASP A 74 3.09 -4.07 -2.48
CA ASP A 74 1.99 -3.15 -2.85
C ASP A 74 0.77 -3.36 -1.94
N HIS A 75 0.52 -4.61 -1.55
CA HIS A 75 -0.54 -4.93 -0.61
C HIS A 75 -0.21 -4.51 0.83
N ILE A 76 1.05 -4.59 1.27
CA ILE A 76 1.50 -4.05 2.57
C ILE A 76 1.30 -2.53 2.60
N LEU A 77 1.75 -1.83 1.56
CA LEU A 77 1.61 -0.38 1.43
C LEU A 77 0.12 0.02 1.40
N ASN A 78 -0.72 -0.74 0.70
CA ASN A 78 -2.16 -0.53 0.72
C ASN A 78 -2.74 -0.62 2.14
N LEU A 79 -2.36 -1.63 2.92
CA LEU A 79 -2.85 -1.80 4.30
C LEU A 79 -2.36 -0.66 5.22
N ALA A 80 -1.09 -0.26 5.10
CA ALA A 80 -0.54 0.86 5.86
C ALA A 80 -1.28 2.17 5.53
N LEU A 81 -1.52 2.44 4.24
CA LEU A 81 -2.20 3.65 3.82
C LEU A 81 -3.69 3.66 4.14
N GLN A 82 -4.35 2.51 4.16
CA GLN A 82 -5.71 2.40 4.68
C GLN A 82 -5.78 2.68 6.17
N ALA A 83 -4.83 2.18 6.96
CA ALA A 83 -4.75 2.51 8.38
C ALA A 83 -4.50 4.00 8.59
N PHE A 84 -3.66 4.62 7.77
CA PHE A 84 -3.42 6.06 7.77
C PHE A 84 -4.69 6.88 7.41
N LEU A 85 -5.44 6.46 6.39
CA LEU A 85 -6.63 7.19 5.91
C LEU A 85 -7.89 6.97 6.78
N LEU A 86 -8.11 5.75 7.27
CA LEU A 86 -9.45 5.30 7.69
C LEU A 86 -9.54 4.76 9.13
N ALA A 87 -8.42 4.54 9.83
CA ALA A 87 -8.50 3.98 11.17
C ALA A 87 -8.90 5.05 12.21
N THR A 88 -10.13 5.00 12.73
CA THR A 88 -10.50 5.58 14.05
C THR A 88 -10.09 4.66 15.22
N SER A 89 -9.09 3.79 14.98
CA SER A 89 -8.38 2.85 15.88
C SER A 89 -9.18 1.62 16.33
N LYS A 90 -8.53 0.62 16.96
CA LYS A 90 -9.31 -0.46 17.59
C LYS A 90 -9.41 -0.32 19.11
N GLU A 91 -8.30 -0.03 19.79
CA GLU A 91 -8.27 0.11 21.25
C GLU A 91 -8.39 1.58 21.72
N ALA A 92 -7.88 2.54 20.94
CA ALA A 92 -7.84 3.95 21.34
C ALA A 92 -9.20 4.67 21.25
N LEU A 93 -10.13 4.23 20.39
CA LEU A 93 -11.48 4.82 20.27
C LEU A 93 -12.31 4.55 21.53
N LYS A 94 -12.14 3.35 22.10
CA LYS A 94 -12.86 2.91 23.30
C LYS A 94 -12.34 3.57 24.58
N ALA A 95 -11.05 3.89 24.64
CA ALA A 95 -10.46 4.59 25.78
C ALA A 95 -10.70 6.10 25.74
N ALA A 96 -10.70 6.72 24.55
CA ALA A 96 -10.89 8.16 24.39
C ALA A 96 -12.34 8.62 24.67
N LEU A 97 -13.37 7.88 24.23
CA LEU A 97 -14.78 8.22 24.49
C LEU A 97 -15.21 8.05 25.96
N ALA A 98 -14.43 7.30 26.74
CA ALA A 98 -14.71 7.05 28.16
C ALA A 98 -13.98 8.02 29.11
N ALA A 99 -12.98 8.77 28.62
CA ALA A 99 -12.05 9.54 29.45
C ALA A 99 -12.06 11.06 29.21
N ILE A 100 -12.83 11.56 28.24
CA ILE A 100 -12.87 13.00 27.93
C ILE A 100 -14.15 13.60 28.53
N GLU A 101 -14.01 14.00 29.79
CA GLU A 101 -14.47 15.34 30.20
C GLU A 101 -13.74 16.40 29.35
N GLU A 102 -14.47 17.46 29.04
CA GLU A 102 -14.14 18.62 28.21
C GLU A 102 -12.64 18.91 27.97
N THR A 103 -12.20 18.78 26.72
CA THR A 103 -11.10 19.59 26.18
C THR A 103 -11.45 20.15 24.80
N GLU A 104 -11.60 21.47 24.75
CA GLU A 104 -11.53 22.26 23.52
C GLU A 104 -10.10 22.15 22.96
N ASP A 105 -9.92 21.49 21.81
CA ASP A 105 -9.64 22.14 20.53
C ASP A 105 -9.29 21.09 19.44
N THR A 106 -10.03 21.18 18.33
CA THR A 106 -9.95 20.39 17.07
C THR A 106 -10.30 18.89 17.15
N ASP A 107 -11.56 18.61 16.80
CA ASP A 107 -12.19 17.30 16.77
C ASP A 107 -11.59 16.36 15.68
N PRO A 108 -11.16 15.12 16.02
CA PRO A 108 -10.85 14.05 15.06
C PRO A 108 -11.95 13.78 14.02
N TYR A 109 -13.18 14.24 14.27
CA TYR A 109 -14.32 14.16 13.37
C TYR A 109 -14.12 14.86 12.02
N GLU A 110 -13.33 15.95 11.94
CA GLU A 110 -13.21 16.75 10.71
C GLU A 110 -12.42 16.07 9.57
N LEU A 111 -11.32 15.38 9.88
CA LEU A 111 -10.51 14.69 8.86
C LEU A 111 -11.28 13.49 8.27
N PHE A 112 -11.95 12.74 9.14
CA PHE A 112 -12.84 11.66 8.74
C PHE A 112 -14.04 12.20 7.95
N SER A 113 -14.60 13.34 8.37
CA SER A 113 -15.65 14.06 7.64
C SER A 113 -15.20 14.46 6.24
N ALA A 114 -13.97 14.96 6.07
CA ALA A 114 -13.44 15.33 4.75
C ALA A 114 -13.40 14.14 3.78
N TYR A 115 -12.87 12.99 4.22
CA TYR A 115 -12.84 11.77 3.39
C TYR A 115 -14.24 11.23 3.10
N LEU A 116 -15.14 11.26 4.08
CA LEU A 116 -16.51 10.80 3.92
C LEU A 116 -17.30 11.68 2.93
N LYS A 117 -17.19 13.01 3.05
CA LYS A 117 -17.80 13.96 2.11
C LYS A 117 -17.30 13.75 0.69
N LEU A 118 -15.99 13.53 0.54
CA LEU A 118 -15.36 13.29 -0.75
C LEU A 118 -15.82 11.95 -1.38
N HIS A 119 -15.86 10.87 -0.59
CA HIS A 119 -16.40 9.59 -1.01
C HIS A 119 -17.87 9.72 -1.45
N ASN A 120 -18.69 10.41 -0.64
CA ASN A 120 -20.10 10.58 -0.94
C ASN A 120 -20.33 11.42 -2.20
N LEU A 121 -19.54 12.46 -2.44
CA LEU A 121 -19.57 13.24 -3.68
C LEU A 121 -19.24 12.34 -4.88
N ALA A 122 -18.16 11.56 -4.79
CA ALA A 122 -17.76 10.63 -5.85
C ALA A 122 -18.84 9.57 -6.14
N ALA A 123 -19.45 9.02 -5.09
CA ALA A 123 -20.56 8.07 -5.21
C ALA A 123 -21.80 8.70 -5.84
N TRP A 124 -22.16 9.93 -5.43
CA TRP A 124 -23.29 10.68 -5.96
C TRP A 124 -23.13 10.95 -7.47
N LEU A 125 -21.94 11.39 -7.89
CA LEU A 125 -21.61 11.59 -9.31
C LEU A 125 -21.67 10.29 -10.11
N ARG A 126 -21.25 9.16 -9.53
CA ARG A 126 -21.25 7.86 -10.21
C ARG A 126 -22.64 7.28 -10.39
N ASN A 127 -23.55 7.52 -9.45
CA ASN A 127 -24.86 6.89 -9.42
C ASN A 127 -25.87 7.51 -10.40
N SER A 128 -25.51 8.60 -11.08
CA SER A 128 -26.40 9.30 -12.03
C SER A 128 -25.59 9.85 -13.19
N SER A 129 -25.94 9.43 -14.41
CA SER A 129 -25.32 9.98 -15.63
C SER A 129 -25.55 11.49 -15.76
N ILE A 130 -26.70 11.99 -15.30
CA ILE A 130 -27.01 13.42 -15.33
C ILE A 130 -26.05 14.21 -14.40
N HIS A 131 -25.78 13.69 -13.20
CA HIS A 131 -24.84 14.32 -12.27
C HIS A 131 -23.42 14.28 -12.82
N HIS A 132 -23.04 13.14 -13.43
CA HIS A 132 -21.75 12.98 -14.09
C HIS A 132 -21.56 13.99 -15.24
N ASP A 133 -22.52 14.10 -16.15
CA ASP A 133 -22.42 14.97 -17.32
C ASP A 133 -22.33 16.45 -16.91
N ARG A 134 -23.19 16.89 -15.97
CA ARG A 134 -23.13 18.25 -15.40
C ARG A 134 -21.78 18.56 -14.76
N TRP A 135 -21.23 17.58 -14.03
CA TRP A 135 -19.91 17.72 -13.41
C TRP A 135 -18.81 17.84 -14.45
N ILE A 136 -18.83 17.02 -15.52
CA ILE A 136 -17.85 17.08 -16.59
C ILE A 136 -17.91 18.45 -17.30
N GLU A 137 -19.10 18.97 -17.57
CA GLU A 137 -19.28 20.29 -18.18
C GLU A 137 -18.74 21.41 -17.28
N ALA A 138 -18.97 21.34 -15.96
CA ALA A 138 -18.59 22.40 -15.04
C ALA A 138 -17.12 22.34 -14.56
N VAL A 139 -16.62 21.15 -14.24
CA VAL A 139 -15.30 20.95 -13.60
C VAL A 139 -14.25 20.47 -14.61
N GLY A 140 -14.68 19.83 -15.71
CA GLY A 140 -13.82 19.42 -16.82
C GLY A 140 -12.97 18.17 -16.56
N ILE A 141 -13.29 17.38 -15.52
CA ILE A 141 -12.58 16.13 -15.21
C ILE A 141 -13.54 15.06 -14.69
N THR A 142 -13.24 13.78 -14.92
CA THR A 142 -13.86 12.70 -14.15
C THR A 142 -13.22 12.62 -12.78
N LEU A 143 -14.00 12.79 -11.72
CA LEU A 143 -13.49 12.73 -10.34
C LEU A 143 -12.91 11.34 -10.02
N GLY A 144 -13.58 10.28 -10.47
CA GLY A 144 -13.28 8.90 -10.11
C GLY A 144 -13.91 8.52 -8.76
N ILE A 145 -13.76 7.27 -8.35
CA ILE A 145 -14.17 6.80 -7.02
C ILE A 145 -12.99 6.11 -6.36
N ASP A 146 -12.90 6.25 -5.04
CA ASP A 146 -11.99 5.48 -4.22
C ASP A 146 -12.33 3.99 -4.25
N ASN A 147 -11.33 3.17 -3.91
CA ASN A 147 -11.46 1.72 -3.89
C ASN A 147 -10.74 1.19 -2.66
N ASP A 148 -11.47 0.46 -1.82
CA ASP A 148 -11.00 -0.21 -0.61
C ASP A 148 -9.94 -1.28 -0.88
N THR A 149 -9.63 -1.60 -2.13
CA THR A 149 -8.55 -2.53 -2.48
C THR A 149 -7.30 -1.83 -3.00
N ARG A 150 -7.35 -0.50 -3.23
CA ARG A 150 -6.29 0.27 -3.89
C ARG A 150 -6.20 1.71 -3.36
N TRP A 151 -5.26 1.94 -2.45
CA TRP A 151 -4.88 3.25 -1.92
C TRP A 151 -4.60 4.29 -3.01
N SER A 152 -4.10 3.88 -4.18
CA SER A 152 -3.84 4.78 -5.31
C SER A 152 -5.11 5.45 -5.83
N SER A 153 -6.26 4.82 -5.66
CA SER A 153 -7.56 5.40 -6.01
C SER A 153 -7.90 6.57 -5.08
N TRP A 154 -7.66 6.43 -3.77
CA TRP A 154 -7.77 7.51 -2.81
C TRP A 154 -6.81 8.66 -3.12
N TYR A 155 -5.54 8.36 -3.40
CA TYR A 155 -4.56 9.36 -3.79
C TYR A 155 -5.01 10.17 -5.02
N HIS A 156 -5.44 9.49 -6.08
CA HIS A 156 -5.89 10.16 -7.30
C HIS A 156 -7.18 10.95 -7.09
N LEU A 157 -8.11 10.46 -6.27
CA LEU A 157 -9.33 11.17 -5.91
C LEU A 157 -9.00 12.48 -5.18
N ILE A 158 -8.16 12.41 -4.14
CA ILE A 158 -7.72 13.58 -3.37
C ILE A 158 -6.98 14.57 -4.27
N LYS A 159 -5.98 14.09 -5.04
CA LYS A 159 -5.19 14.91 -5.97
C LYS A 159 -6.02 15.65 -7.01
N ARG A 160 -7.07 15.01 -7.54
CA ARG A 160 -7.99 15.66 -8.50
C ARG A 160 -8.83 16.73 -7.81
N THR A 161 -9.28 16.43 -6.60
CA THR A 161 -10.11 17.31 -5.77
C THR A 161 -9.36 18.58 -5.40
N THR A 162 -8.15 18.46 -4.85
CA THR A 162 -7.29 19.60 -4.49
C THR A 162 -6.91 20.44 -5.71
N ARG A 163 -6.64 19.82 -6.86
CA ARG A 163 -6.33 20.54 -8.11
C ARG A 163 -7.50 21.36 -8.67
N LYS A 164 -8.74 20.96 -8.37
CA LYS A 164 -9.97 21.58 -8.89
C LYS A 164 -10.77 22.30 -7.81
N GLU A 165 -10.12 22.69 -6.72
CA GLU A 165 -10.77 23.28 -5.54
C GLU A 165 -11.76 24.40 -5.89
N ARG A 166 -11.35 25.34 -6.75
CA ARG A 166 -12.19 26.47 -7.16
C ARG A 166 -13.41 26.00 -7.96
N GLU A 167 -13.20 25.17 -8.98
CA GLU A 167 -14.27 24.67 -9.83
C GLU A 167 -15.28 23.81 -9.05
N ILE A 168 -14.80 23.06 -8.05
CA ILE A 168 -15.64 22.26 -7.16
C ILE A 168 -16.46 23.15 -6.23
N LYS A 169 -15.87 24.20 -5.65
CA LYS A 169 -16.60 25.19 -4.85
C LYS A 169 -17.70 25.86 -5.68
N ASP A 170 -17.36 26.33 -6.88
CA ASP A 170 -18.30 26.95 -7.81
C ASP A 170 -19.42 25.99 -8.24
N PHE A 171 -19.12 24.70 -8.41
CA PHE A 171 -20.11 23.68 -8.73
C PHE A 171 -21.09 23.46 -7.59
N ILE A 172 -20.60 23.30 -6.35
CA ILE A 172 -21.44 23.10 -5.17
C ILE A 172 -22.30 24.34 -4.90
N ASP A 173 -21.76 25.54 -5.07
CA ASP A 173 -22.52 26.80 -4.91
C ASP A 173 -23.71 26.92 -5.87
N LYS A 174 -23.59 26.34 -7.08
CA LYS A 174 -24.66 26.32 -8.09
C LYS A 174 -25.66 25.16 -7.91
N HIS A 175 -25.35 24.18 -7.07
CA HIS A 175 -26.15 22.96 -6.87
C HIS A 175 -26.41 22.74 -5.38
N PRO A 176 -27.46 23.35 -4.81
CA PRO A 176 -27.79 23.23 -3.38
C PRO A 176 -27.97 21.78 -2.90
N GLU A 177 -28.33 20.84 -3.78
CA GLU A 177 -28.41 19.41 -3.47
C GLU A 177 -27.05 18.79 -3.06
N CYS A 178 -25.94 19.45 -3.41
CA CYS A 178 -24.58 19.03 -3.09
C CYS A 178 -24.04 19.62 -1.78
N ASP A 179 -24.82 20.42 -1.04
CA ASP A 179 -24.31 21.17 0.12
C ASP A 179 -23.81 20.25 1.24
N ASN A 180 -24.38 19.06 1.37
CA ASN A 180 -23.90 18.01 2.30
C ASN A 180 -22.47 17.53 2.01
N PHE A 181 -21.95 17.78 0.80
CA PHE A 181 -20.58 17.43 0.40
C PHE A 181 -19.60 18.60 0.55
N ARG A 182 -20.07 19.76 1.01
CA ARG A 182 -19.25 20.96 1.13
C ARG A 182 -18.12 20.76 2.13
N LEU A 183 -16.90 20.91 1.63
CA LEU A 183 -15.69 20.90 2.43
C LEU A 183 -15.41 22.32 2.96
N ASN A 184 -15.20 22.45 4.27
CA ASN A 184 -14.78 23.69 4.90
C ASN A 184 -13.27 23.94 4.69
N CYS A 185 -12.76 25.11 5.09
CA CYS A 185 -11.35 25.46 4.87
C CYS A 185 -10.38 24.47 5.54
N VAL A 186 -10.70 23.99 6.74
CA VAL A 186 -9.86 23.04 7.49
C VAL A 186 -9.82 21.68 6.80
N GLU A 187 -10.96 21.20 6.29
CA GLU A 187 -11.08 19.96 5.52
C GLU A 187 -10.31 20.04 4.19
N TRP A 188 -10.34 21.17 3.50
CA TRP A 188 -9.53 21.40 2.30
C TRP A 188 -8.03 21.34 2.58
N ASP A 189 -7.57 21.99 3.66
CA ASP A 189 -6.15 22.00 4.03
C ASP A 189 -5.68 20.62 4.49
N ALA A 190 -6.54 19.88 5.19
CA ALA A 190 -6.31 18.48 5.52
C ALA A 190 -6.12 17.62 4.27
N LEU A 191 -6.99 17.74 3.26
CA LEU A 191 -6.85 17.00 1.99
C LEU A 191 -5.53 17.33 1.26
N LYS A 192 -5.09 18.59 1.29
CA LYS A 192 -3.80 19.00 0.70
C LYS A 192 -2.61 18.37 1.42
N ARG A 193 -2.62 18.34 2.76
CA ARG A 193 -1.59 17.65 3.56
C ARG A 193 -1.57 16.15 3.25
N THR A 194 -2.74 15.52 3.17
CA THR A 194 -2.89 14.11 2.79
C THR A 194 -2.36 13.85 1.38
N GLU A 195 -2.68 14.71 0.40
CA GLU A 195 -2.14 14.60 -0.96
C GLU A 195 -0.61 14.63 -0.96
N GLY A 196 -0.03 15.60 -0.25
CA GLY A 196 1.42 15.74 -0.11
C GLY A 196 2.06 14.49 0.46
N PHE A 197 1.47 13.95 1.54
CA PHE A 197 1.94 12.73 2.18
C PHE A 197 1.89 11.50 1.25
N LEU A 198 0.76 11.30 0.58
CA LEU A 198 0.55 10.15 -0.30
C LEU A 198 1.39 10.20 -1.59
N SER A 199 1.90 11.37 -1.98
CA SER A 199 2.68 11.55 -3.22
C SER A 199 3.96 10.73 -3.27
N VAL A 200 4.62 10.52 -2.11
CA VAL A 200 5.83 9.71 -1.98
C VAL A 200 5.55 8.24 -2.28
N PHE A 201 4.39 7.74 -1.86
CA PHE A 201 3.97 6.37 -2.13
C PHE A 201 3.68 6.13 -3.61
N ALA A 202 3.14 7.13 -4.32
CA ALA A 202 2.89 7.02 -5.77
C ALA A 202 4.18 6.94 -6.56
N SER A 203 5.20 7.67 -6.12
CA SER A 203 6.52 7.65 -6.75
C SER A 203 7.29 6.38 -6.38
N GLY A 204 7.21 5.96 -5.10
CA GLY A 204 7.89 4.79 -4.57
C GLY A 204 7.34 3.48 -5.13
N THR A 205 6.01 3.33 -5.23
CA THR A 205 5.39 2.15 -5.85
C THR A 205 5.80 2.00 -7.30
N LEU A 206 5.79 3.08 -8.09
CA LEU A 206 6.28 3.03 -9.46
C LEU A 206 7.75 2.55 -9.57
N TRP A 207 8.59 2.81 -8.56
CA TRP A 207 9.98 2.34 -8.53
C TRP A 207 10.12 0.83 -8.30
N VAL A 208 9.16 0.22 -7.60
CA VAL A 208 9.13 -1.23 -7.30
C VAL A 208 8.10 -2.00 -8.13
N GLU A 209 7.34 -1.33 -8.98
CA GLU A 209 6.38 -1.93 -9.91
C GLU A 209 7.06 -2.16 -11.27
N GLY A 210 7.43 -3.40 -11.57
CA GLY A 210 8.03 -3.75 -12.86
C GLY A 210 8.60 -5.17 -12.92
N SER A 211 8.94 -5.63 -14.12
CA SER A 211 9.54 -6.96 -14.32
C SER A 211 10.95 -7.09 -13.74
N GLU A 212 11.61 -5.97 -13.45
CA GLU A 212 12.96 -5.91 -12.86
C GLU A 212 12.95 -5.64 -11.34
N ALA A 213 11.76 -5.53 -10.74
CA ALA A 213 11.63 -5.29 -9.31
C ALA A 213 12.21 -6.45 -8.49
N SER A 214 13.13 -6.12 -7.60
CA SER A 214 13.83 -7.06 -6.74
C SER A 214 13.36 -6.99 -5.29
N LEU A 215 13.51 -8.09 -4.56
CA LEU A 215 13.23 -8.13 -3.12
C LEU A 215 14.13 -7.15 -2.33
N SER A 216 15.35 -6.89 -2.80
CA SER A 216 16.23 -5.87 -2.20
C SER A 216 15.67 -4.45 -2.36
N GLN A 217 15.13 -4.11 -3.54
CA GLN A 217 14.48 -2.81 -3.75
C GLN A 217 13.22 -2.69 -2.90
N CYS A 218 12.45 -3.77 -2.76
CA CYS A 218 11.28 -3.80 -1.89
C CYS A 218 11.64 -3.42 -0.45
N LEU A 219 12.72 -3.98 0.10
CA LEU A 219 13.19 -3.65 1.46
C LEU A 219 13.71 -2.22 1.56
N THR A 220 14.49 -1.77 0.57
CA THR A 220 14.96 -0.37 0.53
C THR A 220 13.80 0.62 0.49
N LEU A 221 12.72 0.29 -0.22
CA LEU A 221 11.53 1.12 -0.22
C LEU A 221 10.82 1.10 1.14
N MET A 222 10.70 -0.06 1.78
CA MET A 222 10.11 -0.14 3.12
C MET A 222 10.91 0.68 4.15
N ASP A 223 12.25 0.59 4.11
CA ASP A 223 13.15 1.40 4.96
C ASP A 223 12.91 2.89 4.72
N ALA A 224 12.93 3.33 3.45
CA ALA A 224 12.74 4.72 3.08
C ALA A 224 11.35 5.25 3.49
N ILE A 225 10.31 4.44 3.35
CA ILE A 225 8.95 4.81 3.76
C ILE A 225 8.85 4.89 5.29
N LEU A 226 9.42 3.94 6.04
CA LEU A 226 9.42 4.00 7.51
C LEU A 226 10.11 5.28 8.01
N THR A 227 11.29 5.61 7.47
CA THR A 227 11.98 6.88 7.76
C THR A 227 11.12 8.08 7.38
N TYR A 228 10.45 8.05 6.21
CA TYR A 228 9.54 9.11 5.80
C TYR A 228 8.39 9.31 6.79
N PHE A 229 7.75 8.24 7.27
CA PHE A 229 6.72 8.34 8.30
C PHE A 229 7.26 9.00 9.58
N GLU A 230 8.47 8.63 10.03
CA GLU A 230 9.11 9.22 11.22
C GLU A 230 9.40 10.71 11.04
N ASP A 231 9.95 11.10 9.88
CA ASP A 231 10.24 12.50 9.55
C ASP A 231 8.96 13.35 9.49
N GLN A 232 7.92 12.84 8.83
CA GLN A 232 6.62 13.51 8.76
C GLN A 232 5.96 13.60 10.15
N LYS A 233 6.12 12.57 11.00
CA LYS A 233 5.63 12.62 12.37
C LYS A 233 6.26 13.79 13.14
N VAL A 234 7.57 14.00 13.01
CA VAL A 234 8.27 15.12 13.67
C VAL A 234 7.76 16.46 13.14
N LEU A 235 7.58 16.58 11.82
CA LEU A 235 7.07 17.78 11.16
C LEU A 235 5.68 18.20 11.68
N TYR A 236 4.74 17.25 11.77
CA TYR A 236 3.36 17.54 12.17
C TYR A 236 3.15 17.61 13.70
N LYS A 237 4.14 17.17 14.50
CA LYS A 237 4.04 17.17 15.97
C LYS A 237 4.24 18.56 16.59
N SER A 238 5.06 19.41 15.97
CA SER A 238 5.41 20.73 16.51
C SER A 238 5.77 21.71 15.41
N GLY A 239 5.49 23.01 15.62
CA GLY A 239 5.86 24.09 14.70
C GLY A 239 4.67 24.69 13.95
N LEU A 240 4.95 25.32 12.81
CA LEU A 240 3.95 26.01 11.99
C LEU A 240 2.98 25.04 11.30
N GLU A 241 3.46 23.82 11.00
CA GLU A 241 2.69 22.74 10.34
C GLU A 241 2.03 21.79 11.35
N LYS A 242 1.82 22.20 12.60
CA LYS A 242 1.28 21.31 13.64
C LYS A 242 -0.11 20.80 13.25
N ASP A 243 -0.25 19.48 13.11
CA ASP A 243 -1.54 18.79 12.91
C ASP A 243 -1.52 17.44 13.63
N LEU A 244 -2.09 17.40 14.84
CA LEU A 244 -2.12 16.19 15.67
C LEU A 244 -2.93 15.05 15.04
N ARG A 245 -3.89 15.38 14.14
CA ARG A 245 -4.68 14.37 13.41
C ARG A 245 -3.79 13.65 12.41
N MET A 246 -2.99 14.44 11.69
CA MET A 246 -1.99 13.89 10.76
C MET A 246 -0.99 13.02 11.51
N VAL A 247 -0.51 13.43 12.68
CA VAL A 247 0.36 12.61 13.54
C VAL A 247 -0.30 11.27 13.87
N HIS A 248 -1.57 11.25 14.28
CA HIS A 248 -2.29 10.02 14.58
C HIS A 248 -2.42 9.10 13.36
N SER A 249 -2.82 9.65 12.21
CA SER A 249 -2.87 8.91 10.94
C SER A 249 -1.52 8.30 10.57
N ILE A 250 -0.43 9.08 10.69
CA ILE A 250 0.95 8.63 10.45
C ILE A 250 1.29 7.45 11.37
N GLU A 251 0.96 7.54 12.67
CA GLU A 251 1.22 6.46 13.62
C GLU A 251 0.47 5.17 13.25
N MET A 252 -0.79 5.26 12.82
CA MET A 252 -1.58 4.09 12.41
C MET A 252 -1.00 3.42 11.17
N GLY A 253 -0.60 4.20 10.17
CA GLY A 253 0.04 3.66 8.97
C GLY A 253 1.42 3.05 9.25
N TRP A 254 2.24 3.75 10.03
CA TRP A 254 3.57 3.27 10.43
C TRP A 254 3.48 1.95 11.19
N PHE A 255 2.55 1.82 12.15
CA PHE A 255 2.38 0.59 12.93
C PHE A 255 2.08 -0.63 12.06
N ILE A 256 1.24 -0.46 11.03
CA ILE A 256 0.95 -1.55 10.09
C ILE A 256 2.17 -1.89 9.24
N LEU A 257 2.90 -0.87 8.75
CA LEU A 257 4.10 -1.10 7.95
C LEU A 257 5.19 -1.81 8.75
N ASP A 258 5.45 -1.36 9.98
CA ASP A 258 6.41 -1.96 10.91
C ASP A 258 6.07 -3.42 11.24
N LYS A 259 4.79 -3.70 11.52
CA LYS A 259 4.31 -5.07 11.70
C LYS A 259 4.68 -5.99 10.53
N TYR A 260 4.52 -5.52 9.28
CA TYR A 260 4.86 -6.32 8.11
C TYR A 260 6.36 -6.35 7.84
N TYR A 261 7.08 -5.29 8.20
CA TYR A 261 8.54 -5.26 8.16
C TYR A 261 9.14 -6.31 9.10
N ALA A 262 8.62 -6.46 10.32
CA ALA A 262 9.06 -7.50 11.24
C ALA A 262 8.88 -8.93 10.69
N LEU A 263 7.86 -9.17 9.85
CA LEU A 263 7.63 -10.47 9.23
C LEU A 263 8.68 -10.85 8.18
N VAL A 264 9.45 -9.89 7.68
CA VAL A 264 10.58 -10.14 6.76
C VAL A 264 11.60 -11.09 7.40
N GLU A 265 11.82 -11.01 8.72
CA GLU A 265 12.74 -11.86 9.46
C GLU A 265 12.44 -13.36 9.28
N SER A 266 11.14 -13.70 9.21
CA SER A 266 10.69 -15.09 9.09
C SER A 266 10.98 -15.73 7.74
N THR A 267 11.37 -14.96 6.72
CA THR A 267 11.54 -15.42 5.34
C THR A 267 12.98 -15.16 4.84
N PRO A 268 13.88 -16.16 4.91
CA PRO A 268 15.31 -16.00 4.66
C PRO A 268 15.71 -15.42 3.30
N VAL A 269 14.82 -15.51 2.29
CA VAL A 269 15.06 -14.98 0.94
C VAL A 269 15.28 -13.47 0.92
N TYR A 270 14.69 -12.74 1.85
CA TYR A 270 14.90 -11.30 1.99
C TYR A 270 16.36 -10.99 2.37
N ALA A 271 16.89 -11.70 3.37
CA ALA A 271 18.30 -11.59 3.74
C ALA A 271 19.22 -12.02 2.58
N ALA A 272 18.88 -13.12 1.89
CA ALA A 272 19.63 -13.57 0.73
C ALA A 272 19.63 -12.52 -0.40
N ALA A 273 18.50 -11.88 -0.68
CA ALA A 273 18.40 -10.82 -1.68
C ALA A 273 19.27 -9.61 -1.31
N MET A 274 19.27 -9.21 -0.04
CA MET A 274 20.11 -8.10 0.44
C MET A 274 21.61 -8.39 0.32
N LEU A 275 22.04 -9.61 0.63
CA LEU A 275 23.44 -10.03 0.49
C LEU A 275 23.87 -10.25 -0.98
N ARG A 276 22.89 -10.51 -1.86
CA ARG A 276 23.13 -10.76 -3.29
C ARG A 276 22.92 -9.54 -4.19
N GLY A 277 22.38 -8.44 -3.66
CA GLY A 277 22.13 -7.22 -4.42
C GLY A 277 23.40 -6.66 -5.06
N ILE A 278 23.38 -6.52 -6.39
CA ILE A 278 24.49 -5.98 -7.19
C ILE A 278 24.80 -4.54 -6.78
N GLU A 279 23.80 -3.73 -6.46
CA GLU A 279 23.96 -2.34 -5.97
C GLU A 279 24.87 -2.25 -4.73
N LYS A 280 24.64 -3.11 -3.73
CA LYS A 280 25.45 -3.15 -2.50
C LYS A 280 26.85 -3.68 -2.76
N ARG A 281 26.98 -4.67 -3.64
CA ARG A 281 28.28 -5.20 -4.08
C ARG A 281 29.06 -4.16 -4.89
N LYS A 282 28.39 -3.40 -5.75
CA LYS A 282 28.94 -2.27 -6.50
C LYS A 282 29.44 -1.20 -5.54
N HIS A 283 28.64 -0.79 -4.55
CA HIS A 283 29.10 0.17 -3.55
C HIS A 283 30.35 -0.32 -2.79
N CYS A 284 30.37 -1.60 -2.39
CA CYS A 284 31.53 -2.22 -1.77
C CYS A 284 32.76 -2.25 -2.69
N LEU A 285 32.58 -2.57 -3.98
CA LEU A 285 33.64 -2.53 -5.00
C LEU A 285 34.17 -1.10 -5.17
N LEU A 286 33.28 -0.13 -5.29
CA LEU A 286 33.64 1.29 -5.46
C LEU A 286 34.41 1.84 -4.25
N GLN A 287 34.08 1.41 -3.04
CA GLN A 287 34.76 1.86 -1.82
C GLN A 287 36.09 1.16 -1.55
N ASN A 288 36.20 -0.13 -1.88
CA ASN A 288 37.33 -0.95 -1.42
C ASN A 288 38.34 -1.30 -2.53
N TRP A 289 37.99 -1.12 -3.80
CA TRP A 289 38.86 -1.48 -4.93
C TRP A 289 39.42 -0.24 -5.63
N PRO A 290 40.54 -0.36 -6.36
CA PRO A 290 41.08 0.74 -7.17
C PRO A 290 40.09 1.19 -8.27
N GLU A 291 40.00 2.50 -8.52
CA GLU A 291 39.08 3.10 -9.52
C GLU A 291 39.21 2.49 -10.91
N GLU A 292 40.43 2.13 -11.32
CA GLU A 292 40.73 1.50 -12.60
C GLU A 292 40.00 0.15 -12.81
N TRP A 293 39.60 -0.50 -11.71
CA TRP A 293 38.97 -1.83 -11.76
C TRP A 293 37.45 -1.77 -11.69
N HIS A 294 36.89 -0.61 -11.34
CA HIS A 294 35.45 -0.47 -11.09
C HIS A 294 34.63 -0.80 -12.32
N GLN A 295 34.85 -0.07 -13.42
CA GLN A 295 34.02 -0.18 -14.62
C GLN A 295 34.12 -1.57 -15.25
N LYS A 296 35.34 -2.10 -15.40
CA LYS A 296 35.59 -3.44 -15.94
C LYS A 296 34.90 -4.55 -15.14
N THR A 297 34.93 -4.45 -13.80
CA THR A 297 34.33 -5.47 -12.92
C THR A 297 32.81 -5.42 -12.95
N ILE A 298 32.24 -4.21 -13.00
CA ILE A 298 30.79 -4.00 -13.09
C ILE A 298 30.27 -4.52 -14.44
N ASP A 299 30.93 -4.19 -15.55
CA ASP A 299 30.52 -4.63 -16.89
C ASP A 299 30.62 -6.15 -17.05
N ALA A 300 31.65 -6.77 -16.47
CA ALA A 300 31.77 -8.23 -16.43
C ALA A 300 30.67 -8.89 -15.60
N ALA A 301 30.26 -8.28 -14.47
CA ALA A 301 29.21 -8.81 -13.61
C ALA A 301 27.81 -8.74 -14.25
N TYR A 302 27.54 -7.73 -15.08
CA TYR A 302 26.28 -7.62 -15.84
C TYR A 302 26.21 -8.52 -17.07
N SER A 303 27.31 -9.15 -17.45
CA SER A 303 27.41 -10.01 -18.64
C SER A 303 27.23 -11.52 -18.32
N ILE A 304 26.92 -11.87 -17.08
CA ILE A 304 26.71 -13.25 -16.57
C ILE A 304 25.23 -13.44 -16.26
#